data_AF-A0A962DNH3-F1
#
_entry.id   AF-A0A962DNH3-F1
#
_cell.length_a   1.000
_cell.length_b   1.000
_cell.length_c   1.000
_cell.angle_alpha   90.00
_cell.angle_beta   90.00
_cell.angle_gamma   90.00
#
_symmetry.space_group_name_H-M   'P 1'
#
loop_
_entity.id
_entity.type
_entity.pdbx_description
1 polymer ?
#
loop_
_entity_poly.entity_id
_entity_poly.type
_entity_poly.pdbx_seq_one_letter_code
_entity_poly.pdbx_strand_id
1 'polypeptide(L)'
;HAHARNPLEPDSSEQAAQLGNVAVVSALESEATTELAAIDAALARLDAGTYGRCTQCGEPISAGRLAARPASALCMECKKS
;
A
#
# COMPACT_ATOMS: atom_id res chain seq x y z
N HIS A 1 26.67 48.91 5.73
CA HIS A 1 25.45 48.36 6.35
C HIS A 1 25.17 47.01 5.69
N ALA A 2 25.56 45.92 6.35
CA ALA A 2 25.35 44.56 5.86
C ALA A 2 23.93 44.14 6.21
N HIS A 3 23.03 44.13 5.22
CA HIS A 3 21.76 43.45 5.37
C HIS A 3 22.07 41.96 5.42
N ALA A 4 21.99 41.37 6.61
CA ALA A 4 21.97 39.92 6.77
C ALA A 4 20.85 39.39 5.87
N ARG A 5 21.20 38.55 4.90
CA ARG A 5 20.22 37.77 4.16
C ARG A 5 19.54 36.89 5.20
N ASN A 6 18.35 37.29 5.64
CA ASN A 6 17.49 36.37 6.35
C ASN A 6 17.19 35.24 5.37
N PRO A 7 17.68 34.00 5.60
CA PRO A 7 17.32 32.88 4.76
C PRO A 7 15.81 32.77 4.87
N LEU A 8 15.12 32.89 3.74
CA LEU A 8 13.67 32.92 3.65
C LEU A 8 13.09 31.79 4.51
N GLU A 9 12.57 32.13 5.70
CA GLU A 9 11.66 31.25 6.39
C GLU A 9 10.41 31.19 5.50
N PRO A 10 10.02 30.01 5.02
CA PRO A 10 8.85 29.88 4.15
C PRO A 10 7.63 30.45 4.88
N ASP A 11 6.80 31.25 4.18
CA ASP A 11 5.55 31.75 4.74
C ASP A 11 4.71 30.58 5.26
N SER A 12 3.98 30.78 6.35
CA SER A 12 3.23 29.72 7.04
C SER A 12 2.24 29.00 6.10
N SER A 13 1.79 29.69 5.04
CA SER A 13 0.94 29.15 3.99
C SER A 13 1.65 28.08 3.13
N GLU A 14 2.91 28.31 2.74
CA GLU A 14 3.71 27.35 1.96
C GLU A 14 4.10 26.13 2.79
N GLN A 15 4.38 26.33 4.09
CA GLN A 15 4.65 25.23 5.01
C GLN A 15 3.44 24.28 5.16
N ALA A 16 2.22 24.83 5.23
CA ALA A 16 1.01 24.02 5.28
C ALA A 16 0.82 23.18 4.00
N ALA A 17 1.07 23.77 2.84
CA ALA A 17 1.02 23.05 1.56
C ALA A 17 2.10 21.95 1.46
N GLN A 18 3.31 22.21 1.96
CA GLN A 18 4.41 21.24 1.99
C GLN A 18 4.10 20.05 2.93
N LEU A 19 3.51 20.28 4.10
CA LEU A 19 3.11 19.18 4.98
C LEU A 19 2.05 18.28 4.33
N GLY A 20 1.10 18.89 3.61
CA GLY A 20 0.09 18.16 2.85
C GLY A 20 0.69 17.27 1.75
N ASN A 21 1.67 17.78 0.99
CA ASN A 21 2.29 17.00 -0.08
C ASN A 21 3.11 15.81 0.45
N VAL A 22 3.83 15.99 1.55
CA VAL A 22 4.58 14.92 2.23
C VAL A 22 3.63 13.84 2.76
N ALA A 23 2.50 14.23 3.33
CA ALA A 23 1.50 13.28 3.82
C ALA A 23 0.93 12.41 2.69
N VAL A 24 0.68 12.98 1.51
CA VAL A 24 0.21 12.21 0.34
C VAL A 24 1.29 11.26 -0.16
N VAL A 25 2.54 11.72 -0.30
CA VAL A 25 3.65 10.86 -0.78
C VAL A 25 3.87 9.68 0.17
N SER A 26 3.92 9.93 1.48
CA SER A 26 4.11 8.87 2.47
C SER A 26 2.97 7.85 2.51
N ALA A 27 1.72 8.28 2.26
CA ALA A 27 0.60 7.36 2.12
C ALA A 27 0.75 6.44 0.90
N LEU A 28 1.20 6.98 -0.25
CA LEU A 28 1.46 6.19 -1.45
C LEU A 28 2.62 5.19 -1.25
N GLU A 29 3.68 5.60 -0.56
CA GLU A 29 4.79 4.70 -0.21
C GLU A 29 4.32 3.55 0.70
N SER A 30 3.48 3.85 1.69
CA SER A 30 2.89 2.83 2.57
C SER A 30 1.99 1.84 1.82
N GLU A 31 1.16 2.33 0.90
CA GLU A 31 0.33 1.47 0.05
C GLU A 31 1.19 0.59 -0.87
N ALA A 32 2.22 1.16 -1.51
CA ALA A 32 3.12 0.42 -2.39
C ALA A 32 3.89 -0.68 -1.65
N THR A 33 4.41 -0.39 -0.46
CA THR A 33 5.10 -1.38 0.37
C THR A 33 4.16 -2.50 0.82
N THR A 34 2.91 -2.17 1.15
CA THR A 34 1.89 -3.16 1.48
C THR A 34 1.53 -4.06 0.30
N GLU A 35 1.38 -3.50 -0.90
CA GLU A 35 1.09 -4.29 -2.11
C GLU A 35 2.26 -5.20 -2.48
N LEU A 36 3.51 -4.72 -2.37
CA LEU A 36 4.70 -5.56 -2.57
C LEU A 36 4.72 -6.76 -1.62
N ALA A 37 4.49 -6.52 -0.33
CA ALA A 37 4.41 -7.61 0.65
C ALA A 37 3.29 -8.61 0.33
N ALA A 38 2.14 -8.14 -0.19
CA ALA A 38 1.06 -9.00 -0.62
C ALA A 38 1.43 -9.87 -1.83
N ILE A 39 2.18 -9.30 -2.79
CA ILE A 39 2.71 -10.02 -3.96
C ILE A 39 3.72 -11.08 -3.52
N ASP A 40 4.68 -10.73 -2.67
CA ASP A 40 5.69 -11.66 -2.16
C ASP A 40 5.03 -12.83 -1.41
N ALA A 41 4.03 -12.54 -0.58
CA ALA A 41 3.26 -13.57 0.09
C ALA A 41 2.49 -14.47 -0.89
N ALA A 42 2.00 -13.93 -2.00
CA ALA A 42 1.31 -14.71 -3.02
C ALA A 42 2.27 -15.61 -3.81
N LEU A 43 3.47 -15.13 -4.12
CA LEU A 43 4.56 -15.93 -4.70
C LEU A 43 4.95 -17.07 -3.75
N ALA A 44 5.11 -16.79 -2.45
CA ALA A 44 5.41 -17.82 -1.47
C ALA A 44 4.31 -18.91 -1.40
N ARG A 45 3.02 -18.52 -1.55
CA ARG A 45 1.92 -19.48 -1.64
C ARG A 45 1.94 -20.30 -2.93
N LEU A 46 2.40 -19.72 -4.05
CA LEU A 46 2.60 -20.46 -5.30
C LEU A 46 3.66 -21.54 -5.12
N ASP A 47 4.81 -21.16 -4.57
CA ASP A 47 5.91 -22.09 -4.30
C ASP A 47 5.52 -23.20 -3.32
N ALA A 48 4.71 -22.87 -2.32
CA ALA A 48 4.15 -23.84 -1.37
C ALA A 48 2.97 -24.68 -1.93
N GLY A 49 2.51 -24.43 -3.16
CA GLY A 49 1.37 -25.13 -3.77
C GLY A 49 0.02 -24.81 -3.13
N THR A 50 -0.08 -23.72 -2.37
CA THR A 50 -1.29 -23.28 -1.66
C THR A 50 -1.95 -22.04 -2.28
N TYR A 51 -1.40 -21.53 -3.38
CA TYR A 51 -1.99 -20.40 -4.10
C TYR A 51 -3.42 -20.69 -4.53
N GLY A 52 -4.25 -19.65 -4.46
CA GLY A 52 -5.67 -19.74 -4.74
C GLY A 52 -6.52 -20.33 -3.62
N ARG A 53 -5.97 -20.55 -2.41
CA ARG A 53 -6.73 -20.89 -1.20
C ARG A 53 -6.78 -19.71 -0.23
N CYS A 54 -7.93 -19.52 0.39
CA CYS A 54 -8.15 -18.51 1.41
C CYS A 54 -7.28 -18.81 2.64
N THR A 55 -6.49 -17.84 3.09
CA THR A 55 -5.62 -18.02 4.27
C THR A 55 -6.40 -18.08 5.59
N GLN A 56 -7.68 -17.70 5.58
CA GLN A 56 -8.54 -17.70 6.76
C GLN A 56 -9.39 -18.98 6.89
N CYS A 57 -10.06 -19.40 5.82
CA CYS A 57 -10.96 -20.56 5.86
C CYS A 57 -10.48 -21.78 5.05
N GLY A 58 -9.38 -21.67 4.29
CA GLY A 58 -8.85 -22.74 3.45
C GLY A 58 -9.59 -22.99 2.13
N GLU A 59 -10.76 -22.38 1.95
CA GLU A 59 -11.59 -22.54 0.76
C GLU A 59 -10.96 -21.89 -0.50
N PRO A 60 -11.27 -22.40 -1.70
CA PRO A 60 -10.79 -21.81 -2.95
C PRO A 60 -11.22 -20.34 -3.11
N ILE A 61 -10.27 -19.52 -3.56
CA ILE A 61 -10.51 -18.15 -4.01
C ILE A 61 -10.99 -18.21 -5.45
N SER A 62 -12.06 -17.47 -5.78
CA SER A 62 -12.63 -17.50 -7.14
C SER A 62 -11.61 -17.06 -8.19
N ALA A 63 -11.61 -17.73 -9.34
CA ALA A 63 -10.72 -17.40 -10.45
C ALA A 63 -10.87 -15.95 -10.91
N GLY A 64 -12.10 -15.41 -10.97
CA GLY A 64 -12.34 -14.02 -11.32
C GLY A 64 -11.70 -13.02 -10.35
N ARG A 65 -11.64 -13.36 -9.06
CA ARG A 65 -10.94 -12.54 -8.06
C ARG A 65 -9.43 -12.62 -8.24
N LEU A 66 -8.87 -13.81 -8.46
CA LEU A 66 -7.44 -13.95 -8.70
C LEU A 66 -7.01 -13.30 -10.02
N ALA A 67 -7.87 -13.30 -11.04
CA ALA A 67 -7.63 -12.58 -12.29
C ALA A 67 -7.62 -11.06 -12.09
N ALA A 68 -8.53 -10.53 -11.26
CA ALA A 68 -8.59 -9.10 -10.94
C ALA A 68 -7.50 -8.66 -9.95
N ARG A 69 -7.18 -9.50 -8.96
CA ARG A 69 -6.17 -9.26 -7.92
C ARG A 69 -5.44 -10.56 -7.57
N PRO A 70 -4.35 -10.88 -8.27
CA PRO A 70 -3.57 -12.13 -8.07
C PRO A 70 -3.02 -12.28 -6.65
N ALA A 71 -2.66 -11.17 -6.00
CA ALA A 71 -2.14 -11.19 -4.63
C ALA A 71 -3.20 -11.49 -3.55
N SER A 72 -4.48 -11.68 -3.92
CA SER A 72 -5.56 -11.92 -2.96
C SER A 72 -5.27 -13.11 -2.04
N ALA A 73 -5.32 -12.88 -0.73
CA ALA A 73 -5.17 -13.92 0.29
C ALA A 73 -6.51 -14.46 0.82
N LEU A 74 -7.62 -13.75 0.58
CA LEU A 74 -8.95 -14.06 1.14
C LEU A 74 -10.01 -14.30 0.06
N CYS A 75 -10.95 -15.19 0.35
CA CYS A 75 -12.17 -15.36 -0.44
C CYS A 75 -13.15 -14.19 -0.22
N MET A 76 -14.20 -14.12 -1.05
CA MET A 76 -15.21 -13.05 -0.95
C MET A 76 -15.94 -13.06 0.39
N GLU A 77 -16.33 -14.24 0.90
CA GLU A 77 -17.01 -14.36 2.19
C GLU A 77 -16.14 -13.87 3.35
N CYS A 78 -14.87 -14.29 3.43
CA CYS A 78 -13.97 -13.81 4.48
C CYS A 78 -13.66 -12.31 4.36
N LYS A 79 -13.62 -11.74 3.16
CA LYS A 79 -13.38 -10.28 2.99
C LYS A 79 -14.58 -9.43 3.45
N LYS A 80 -15.80 -9.97 3.44
CA LYS A 80 -17.01 -9.26 3.88
C LYS A 80 -17.26 -9.36 5.39
N SER A 81 -16.56 -10.27 6.08
CA SER A 81 -16.76 -10.57 7.50
C SER A 81 -15.96 -9.68 8.43
#